data_AF-A0A2A4XUD4-F1
#
_entry.id   AF-A0A2A4XUD4-F1
#
_cell.length_a   1.000
_cell.length_b   1.000
_cell.length_c   1.000
_cell.angle_alpha   90.00
_cell.angle_beta   90.00
_cell.angle_gamma   90.00
#
_symmetry.space_group_name_H-M   'P 1'
#
loop_
_entity.id
_entity.type
_entity.pdbx_description
1 polymer ?
#
loop_
_entity_poly.entity_id
_entity_poly.type
_entity_poly.pdbx_seq_one_letter_code
_entity_poly.pdbx_strand_id
1 'polypeptide(L)'
;VAEDYVHRIGRTGRAGATGQAVSLVSADEIKQLTDIERLIKKLITRKPIDGFEPVHDLPASRLDTRPFKPKKPKKPKAGHRDGQRSGENARGHKPARRK
;
A
#
# COMPACT_ATOMS: atom_id res chain seq x y z
N VAL A 1 11.12 -2.20 -1.04
CA VAL A 1 12.02 -1.38 -0.17
C VAL A 1 12.07 -1.98 1.23
N ALA A 2 10.92 -2.23 1.86
CA ALA A 2 10.89 -2.91 3.16
C ALA A 2 11.57 -4.30 3.14
N GLU A 3 11.44 -5.06 2.06
CA GLU A 3 12.12 -6.37 1.93
C GLU A 3 13.65 -6.23 1.88
N ASP A 4 14.15 -5.19 1.19
CA ASP A 4 15.58 -4.92 1.11
C ASP A 4 16.17 -4.58 2.50
N TYR A 5 15.39 -3.93 3.36
CA TYR A 5 15.79 -3.66 4.74
C TYR A 5 16.16 -4.95 5.50
N VAL A 6 15.35 -6.00 5.39
CA VAL A 6 15.60 -7.29 6.05
C VAL A 6 16.89 -7.93 5.54
N HIS A 7 17.11 -7.91 4.22
CA HIS A 7 18.33 -8.45 3.62
C HIS A 7 19.58 -7.67 4.02
N ARG A 8 19.46 -6.35 4.25
CA ARG A 8 20.55 -5.49 4.72
C ARG A 8 20.92 -5.79 6.16
N ILE A 9 19.96 -5.78 7.08
CA ILE A 9 20.24 -6.03 8.51
C ILE A 9 20.60 -7.48 8.79
N GLY A 10 20.12 -8.43 7.96
CA GLY A 10 20.47 -9.86 8.03
C GLY A 10 21.94 -10.18 7.70
N ARG A 11 22.76 -9.18 7.40
CA ARG A 11 24.23 -9.32 7.32
C ARG A 11 24.91 -9.24 8.69
N THR A 12 24.24 -8.67 9.70
CA THR A 12 24.78 -8.52 11.06
C THR A 12 24.55 -9.77 11.92
N GLY A 13 25.38 -10.01 12.93
CA GLY A 13 25.14 -11.01 13.99
C GLY A 13 24.97 -12.47 13.54
N ARG A 14 26.00 -13.07 12.93
CA ARG A 14 26.00 -14.49 12.50
C ARG A 14 26.63 -15.40 13.56
N ALA A 15 26.27 -16.69 13.54
CA ALA A 15 26.83 -17.72 14.42
C ALA A 15 26.74 -17.39 15.93
N GLY A 16 25.61 -16.86 16.39
CA GLY A 16 25.38 -16.52 17.80
C GLY A 16 26.03 -15.23 18.26
N ALA A 17 26.76 -14.52 17.40
CA ALA A 17 27.29 -13.20 17.70
C ALA A 17 26.18 -12.13 17.68
N THR A 18 26.30 -11.12 18.54
CA THR A 18 25.41 -9.96 18.52
C THR A 18 25.76 -9.02 17.36
N GLY A 19 24.75 -8.51 16.67
CA GLY A 19 24.88 -7.49 15.62
C GLY A 19 24.04 -6.26 15.93
N GLN A 20 24.46 -5.09 15.44
CA GLN A 20 23.69 -3.85 15.55
C GLN A 20 23.44 -3.27 14.15
N ALA A 21 22.25 -2.71 13.97
CA ALA A 21 21.86 -1.98 12.77
C ALA A 21 21.21 -0.65 13.19
N VAL A 22 21.72 0.46 12.65
CA VAL A 22 21.23 1.81 12.91
C VAL A 22 20.69 2.38 11.61
N SER A 23 19.49 2.95 11.67
CA SER A 23 18.81 3.56 10.53
C SER A 23 18.63 5.04 10.83
N LEU A 24 19.09 5.90 9.92
CA LEU A 24 18.81 7.33 9.93
C LEU A 24 17.50 7.55 9.18
N VAL A 25 16.55 8.25 9.78
CA VAL A 25 15.21 8.43 9.22
C VAL A 25 14.78 9.88 9.39
N SER A 26 14.20 10.45 8.35
CA SER A 26 13.60 11.79 8.34
C SER A 26 12.06 11.73 8.40
N ALA A 27 11.41 12.89 8.61
CA ALA A 27 9.95 12.97 8.62
C ALA A 27 9.31 12.53 7.28
N ASP A 28 9.98 12.70 6.14
CA ASP A 28 9.40 12.28 4.85
C ASP A 28 9.35 10.75 4.68
N GLU A 29 10.16 10.03 5.46
CA GLU A 29 10.36 8.58 5.35
C GLU A 29 9.53 7.77 6.35
N ILE A 30 8.63 8.41 7.13
CA ILE A 30 7.79 7.75 8.15
C ILE A 30 7.03 6.55 7.56
N LYS A 31 6.55 6.67 6.32
CA LYS A 31 5.82 5.60 5.65
C LYS A 31 6.70 4.36 5.46
N GLN A 32 7.94 4.56 5.06
CA GLN A 32 8.90 3.47 4.89
C GLN A 32 9.26 2.85 6.24
N LEU A 33 9.48 3.66 7.27
CA LEU A 33 9.70 3.19 8.64
C LEU A 33 8.53 2.31 9.13
N THR A 34 7.30 2.77 8.91
CA THR A 34 6.09 2.03 9.31
C THR A 34 5.99 0.70 8.56
N ASP A 35 6.25 0.69 7.26
CA ASP A 35 6.23 -0.55 6.46
C ASP A 35 7.32 -1.54 6.91
N ILE A 36 8.52 -1.05 7.28
CA ILE A 36 9.59 -1.85 7.86
C ILE A 36 9.17 -2.44 9.20
N GLU A 37 8.66 -1.63 10.13
CA GLU A 37 8.21 -2.07 11.46
C GLU A 37 7.11 -3.13 11.37
N ARG A 38 6.19 -2.98 10.42
CA ARG A 38 5.15 -3.97 10.13
C ARG A 38 5.74 -5.27 9.58
N LEU A 39 6.74 -5.20 8.71
CA LEU A 39 7.39 -6.37 8.13
C LEU A 39 8.17 -7.17 9.19
N ILE A 40 8.97 -6.48 10.01
CA ILE A 40 9.76 -7.11 11.08
C ILE A 40 8.94 -7.41 12.34
N LYS A 41 7.69 -6.90 12.41
CA LYS A 41 6.74 -7.00 13.53
C LYS A 41 7.32 -6.48 14.86
N LYS A 42 8.16 -5.45 14.81
CA LYS A 42 8.80 -4.82 15.98
C LYS A 42 8.84 -3.31 15.78
N LEU A 43 8.65 -2.57 16.87
CA LEU A 43 8.87 -1.12 16.90
C LEU A 43 10.37 -0.83 17.04
N ILE A 44 10.88 0.10 16.24
CA ILE A 44 12.27 0.54 16.33
C ILE A 44 12.31 1.72 17.30
N THR A 45 13.13 1.61 18.35
CA THR A 45 13.31 2.69 19.32
C THR A 45 13.99 3.87 18.66
N ARG A 46 13.36 5.04 18.73
CA ARG A 46 13.90 6.30 18.23
C ARG A 46 14.80 6.90 19.30
N LYS A 47 16.02 7.26 18.94
CA LYS A 47 16.95 7.95 19.83
C LYS A 47 17.38 9.24 19.14
N PRO A 48 16.96 10.42 19.66
CA PRO A 48 17.59 11.67 19.23
C PRO A 48 19.08 11.63 19.61
N ILE A 49 19.90 12.28 18.79
CA ILE A 49 21.35 12.36 18.98
C ILE A 49 21.69 13.84 19.11
N ASP A 50 22.37 14.20 20.19
CA ASP A 50 22.80 15.57 20.45
C ASP A 50 23.55 16.15 19.24
N GLY A 51 23.10 17.30 18.76
CA GLY A 51 23.66 17.97 17.57
C GLY A 51 23.04 17.53 16.23
N PHE A 52 22.17 16.53 16.22
CA PHE A 52 21.41 16.05 15.05
C PHE A 52 19.92 15.96 15.34
N GLU A 53 19.38 16.97 16.01
CA GLU A 53 17.95 17.04 16.29
C GLU A 53 17.15 17.27 15.00
N PRO A 54 16.11 16.46 14.74
CA PRO A 54 15.27 16.64 13.56
C PRO A 54 14.47 17.94 13.65
N VAL A 55 14.50 18.74 12.57
CA VAL A 55 13.71 19.99 12.46
C VAL A 55 12.20 19.72 12.46
N HIS A 56 11.80 18.52 12.03
CA HIS A 56 10.42 18.05 12.06
C HIS A 56 10.33 16.74 12.84
N ASP A 57 9.54 16.76 13.91
CA ASP A 57 9.31 15.58 14.74
C ASP A 57 8.67 14.45 13.93
N LEU A 58 9.18 13.23 14.12
CA LEU A 58 8.53 12.05 13.58
C LEU A 58 7.27 11.75 14.43
N PRO A 59 6.07 11.67 13.84
CA PRO A 59 4.85 11.28 14.53
C PRO A 59 5.00 9.87 15.09
N ALA A 60 4.34 9.61 16.21
CA ALA A 60 4.40 8.33 16.90
C ALA A 60 3.95 7.19 15.96
N SER A 61 4.81 6.20 15.75
CA SER A 61 4.43 4.97 15.04
C SER A 61 3.70 4.04 16.00
N ARG A 62 2.57 3.48 15.56
CA ARG A 62 1.87 2.39 16.25
C ARG A 62 2.04 1.14 15.41
N LEU A 63 2.53 0.06 16.03
CA LEU A 63 2.74 -1.21 15.36
C LEU A 63 1.39 -1.79 14.91
N ASP A 64 1.14 -1.78 13.61
CA ASP A 64 -0.02 -2.44 13.02
C ASP A 64 0.33 -3.89 12.64
N THR A 65 0.01 -4.82 13.53
CA THR A 65 0.23 -6.26 13.34
C THR A 65 -0.80 -6.92 12.42
N ARG A 66 -1.77 -6.17 11.86
CA ARG A 66 -2.77 -6.74 10.97
C ARG A 66 -2.10 -7.29 9.70
N PRO A 67 -2.47 -8.50 9.24
CA PRO A 67 -1.91 -9.09 8.03
C PRO A 67 -2.21 -8.21 6.81
N PHE A 68 -1.22 -8.08 5.93
CA PHE A 68 -1.34 -7.30 4.70
C PHE A 68 -2.40 -7.96 3.82
N LYS A 69 -3.62 -7.40 3.77
CA LYS A 69 -4.67 -7.92 2.89
C LYS A 69 -4.29 -7.61 1.44
N PRO A 70 -4.17 -8.61 0.55
CA PRO A 70 -3.93 -8.35 -0.85
C PRO A 70 -5.10 -7.52 -1.40
N LYS A 71 -4.79 -6.39 -2.06
CA LYS A 71 -5.81 -5.62 -2.78
C LYS A 71 -6.34 -6.50 -3.91
N LYS A 72 -7.59 -6.95 -3.79
CA LYS A 72 -8.27 -7.68 -4.87
C LYS A 72 -8.22 -6.82 -6.14
N PRO A 73 -7.86 -7.37 -7.30
CA PRO A 73 -7.84 -6.62 -8.55
C PRO A 73 -9.24 -6.04 -8.80
N LYS A 74 -9.32 -4.74 -9.10
CA LYS A 74 -10.57 -4.10 -9.51
C LYS A 74 -11.03 -4.80 -10.79
N LYS A 75 -12.18 -5.46 -10.76
CA LYS A 75 -12.81 -6.02 -11.96
C LYS A 75 -12.92 -4.90 -13.00
N PRO A 76 -12.48 -5.10 -14.25
CA PRO A 76 -12.72 -4.12 -15.30
C PRO A 76 -14.24 -3.93 -15.44
N LYS A 77 -14.70 -2.68 -15.40
CA LYS A 77 -16.08 -2.37 -15.77
C LYS A 77 -16.23 -2.79 -17.23
N ALA A 78 -17.07 -3.77 -17.50
CA ALA A 78 -17.44 -4.13 -18.86
C ALA A 78 -17.98 -2.88 -19.56
N GLY A 79 -17.24 -2.39 -20.56
CA GLY A 79 -17.71 -1.32 -21.43
C GLY A 79 -19.03 -1.71 -22.06
N HIS A 80 -19.94 -0.75 -22.15
CA HIS A 80 -21.19 -0.87 -22.88
C HIS A 80 -20.91 -1.45 -24.27
N ARG A 81 -21.52 -2.61 -24.57
CA ARG A 81 -21.65 -3.09 -25.96
C ARG A 81 -22.66 -2.17 -26.64
N ASP A 82 -22.14 -1.13 -27.28
CA ASP A 82 -22.92 -0.34 -28.23
C ASP A 82 -23.30 -1.24 -29.41
N GLY A 83 -24.60 -1.54 -29.49
CA GLY A 83 -25.31 -1.44 -30.77
C GLY A 83 -25.37 -2.66 -31.69
N GLN A 84 -25.01 -3.88 -31.30
CA GLN A 84 -25.31 -5.07 -32.11
C GLN A 84 -26.61 -5.76 -31.65
N ARG A 85 -27.76 -5.21 -32.08
CA ARG A 85 -29.01 -5.96 -32.29
C ARG A 85 -29.67 -5.50 -33.58
N SER A 86 -29.16 -6.06 -34.67
CA SER A 86 -29.86 -6.17 -35.93
C SER A 86 -30.95 -7.25 -35.81
N GLY A 87 -32.14 -6.96 -36.32
CA GLY A 87 -33.16 -7.96 -36.64
C GLY A 87 -34.17 -8.24 -35.54
N GLU A 88 -35.44 -8.06 -35.91
CA GLU A 88 -36.62 -8.65 -35.26
C GLU A 88 -37.27 -7.86 -34.12
N ASN A 89 -37.94 -6.75 -34.49
CA ASN A 89 -39.23 -6.33 -33.90
C ASN A 89 -39.86 -5.19 -34.72
N ALA A 90 -40.12 -5.46 -36.00
CA ALA A 90 -41.03 -4.66 -36.82
C ALA A 90 -42.42 -5.30 -36.80
N ARG A 91 -43.11 -5.30 -35.65
CA ARG A 91 -44.53 -5.64 -35.57
C ARG A 91 -45.27 -4.68 -34.65
N GLY A 92 -45.86 -3.69 -35.31
CA GLY A 92 -47.21 -3.23 -35.02
C GLY A 92 -47.36 -2.27 -33.85
N HIS A 93 -47.29 -0.97 -34.12
CA HIS A 93 -48.08 0.03 -33.40
C HIS A 93 -48.67 1.02 -34.42
N LYS A 94 -49.97 0.88 -34.69
CA LYS A 94 -50.81 1.88 -35.36
C LYS A 94 -51.06 3.04 -34.37
N PRO A 95 -50.98 4.30 -34.81
CA PRO A 95 -51.81 5.36 -34.25
C PRO A 95 -52.94 5.73 -35.22
N ALA A 96 -54.10 6.02 -34.64
CA ALA A 96 -55.36 6.27 -35.30
C ALA A 96 -55.52 7.74 -35.79
N ARG A 97 -56.17 7.88 -36.96
CA ARG A 97 -57.06 8.95 -37.48
C ARG A 97 -57.03 10.37 -36.88
N ARG A 98 -56.86 11.36 -37.77
CA ARG A 98 -57.74 12.53 -38.11
C ARG A 98 -56.88 13.52 -38.95
N LYS A 99 -57.34 14.27 -39.93
CA LYS A 99 -58.66 14.73 -40.39
C LYS A 99 -58.53 15.00 -41.90
#